data_AF-A0A8C1WCR8-F1
#
_entry.id   AF-A0A8C1WCR8-F1
#
_cell.length_a   1.000
_cell.length_b   1.000
_cell.length_c   1.000
_cell.angle_alpha   90.00
_cell.angle_beta   90.00
_cell.angle_gamma   90.00
#
_symmetry.space_group_name_H-M   'P 1'
#
loop_
_entity.id
_entity.type
_entity.pdbx_description
1 polymer ?
#
loop_
_entity_poly.entity_id
_entity_poly.type
_entity_poly.pdbx_seq_one_letter_code
_entity_poly.pdbx_strand_id
1 'polypeptide(L)'
;MAGSANEEKTFKRFLELFLREMRPPLQEDVPLPMRPLTDLISEDEVEGECLDLCLQHLCKYNCPFSLAAALARGTADSILQSDLSVYHLNKSVEDGTDTLPQIDSVKLARLIFNKLCETCCHWLKEFPYRRRHLPYYETSIHAIKNMRRKMEDKHVVIPDFNTLFNLQDQEEQAFFAVFDGHGGVEAAIYAANHLHVNLVRQEMFSQDPREALFHSFKLTDERFIQKASRENLRCGTTGVVTFLRGHTLYVAWLGDSQVMMVKRGQPVELMKPHKPDRDDEKKRIEALGGCVIWFGTWRVNGSLSVSRAIGDSVHKPYICGDADCTAFNLDGSEDYLILACDGFYDTVNPEEAVRVVSDHLQENNGDTAMVAHKLVASARDAGSSDNITVIVVFLRDPRLPPPSDEPEEEQEGEPVEDAGEEEEDEVEPLHSELVLQDGGAENGGKNRAGWPLQQCSAPADLAYEDRMDSFTDRTSLSIMGPDLRAETGCFRLPASSSLPPTRTVTPDVIPHFGGAGAAWRPYQVDGPFGCRQKPQPKPRVPSYTQTTSDGQLLEVAALFPQEVRRKRRLEVMPLRRESQRARESHGPLSCFPSVPYPLRSPERKPGIAFAHVTHSKRV
;
A
#
# COMPACT_ATOMS: atom_id res chain seq x y z
N MET A 1 -6.62 -32.30 -15.32
CA MET A 1 -6.41 -32.81 -13.94
C MET A 1 -4.98 -32.66 -13.43
N ALA A 2 -3.94 -33.13 -14.15
CA ALA A 2 -2.55 -33.21 -13.63
C ALA A 2 -2.01 -31.97 -12.88
N GLY A 3 -2.26 -30.75 -13.38
CA GLY A 3 -1.79 -29.51 -12.75
C GLY A 3 -2.27 -29.31 -11.30
N SER A 4 -3.53 -29.66 -11.00
CA SER A 4 -4.09 -29.52 -9.64
C SER A 4 -3.39 -30.43 -8.62
N ALA A 5 -3.03 -31.65 -9.03
CA ALA A 5 -2.32 -32.60 -8.18
C ALA A 5 -0.82 -32.27 -7.99
N ASN A 6 -0.28 -31.34 -8.78
CA ASN A 6 1.06 -30.79 -8.57
C ASN A 6 1.01 -29.56 -7.63
N GLU A 7 0.02 -28.69 -7.83
CA GLU A 7 -0.23 -27.54 -6.96
C GLU A 7 -0.54 -27.97 -5.51
N GLU A 8 -1.41 -28.95 -5.30
CA GLU A 8 -1.73 -29.47 -3.97
C GLU A 8 -0.47 -29.97 -3.22
N LYS A 9 0.46 -30.61 -3.93
CA LYS A 9 1.75 -31.05 -3.36
C LYS A 9 2.61 -29.85 -2.97
N THR A 10 2.70 -28.81 -3.81
CA THR A 10 3.41 -27.56 -3.48
C THR A 10 2.79 -26.88 -2.26
N PHE A 11 1.46 -26.83 -2.16
CA PHE A 11 0.74 -26.19 -1.06
C PHE A 11 0.88 -26.98 0.25
N LYS A 12 0.73 -28.31 0.23
CA LYS A 12 1.03 -29.16 1.39
C LYS A 12 2.49 -29.06 1.81
N ARG A 13 3.42 -28.98 0.85
CA ARG A 13 4.85 -28.80 1.13
C ARG A 13 5.17 -27.43 1.75
N PHE A 14 4.48 -26.37 1.36
CA PHE A 14 4.56 -25.08 2.04
C PHE A 14 4.10 -25.21 3.50
N LEU A 15 2.92 -25.80 3.73
CA LEU A 15 2.35 -25.99 5.09
C LEU A 15 3.30 -26.78 6.01
N GLU A 16 3.89 -27.89 5.54
CA GLU A 16 4.91 -28.66 6.28
C GLU A 16 6.10 -27.80 6.74
N LEU A 17 6.63 -26.97 5.83
CA LEU A 17 7.84 -26.19 6.09
C LEU A 17 7.55 -24.97 6.97
N PHE A 18 6.40 -24.31 6.77
CA PHE A 18 5.93 -23.17 7.56
C PHE A 18 5.66 -23.58 9.02
N LEU A 19 4.88 -24.64 9.24
CA LEU A 19 4.57 -25.14 10.59
C LEU A 19 5.81 -25.56 11.37
N ARG A 20 6.84 -26.09 10.69
CA ARG A 20 8.12 -26.46 11.30
C ARG A 20 8.92 -25.27 11.81
N GLU A 21 8.80 -24.10 11.18
CA GLU A 21 9.51 -22.89 11.59
C GLU A 21 8.76 -22.16 12.72
N MET A 22 7.42 -22.12 12.66
CA MET A 22 6.57 -21.28 13.53
C MET A 22 6.45 -21.69 15.00
N ARG A 23 6.67 -22.98 15.32
CA ARG A 23 6.61 -23.53 16.70
C ARG A 23 5.40 -23.07 17.55
N PRO A 24 4.15 -23.21 17.05
CA PRO A 24 2.96 -22.84 17.80
C PRO A 24 2.74 -23.72 19.06
N PRO A 25 2.01 -23.24 20.07
CA PRO A 25 1.45 -21.89 20.18
C PRO A 25 2.47 -20.86 20.68
N LEU A 26 2.38 -19.63 20.18
CA LEU A 26 3.09 -18.48 20.71
C LEU A 26 2.56 -18.13 22.11
N GLN A 27 3.46 -18.18 23.10
CA GLN A 27 3.18 -17.84 24.50
C GLN A 27 3.33 -16.32 24.73
N GLU A 28 2.95 -15.82 25.92
CA GLU A 28 2.94 -14.38 26.21
C GLU A 28 4.35 -13.75 26.29
N ASP A 29 5.34 -14.53 26.72
CA ASP A 29 6.76 -14.16 26.80
C ASP A 29 7.46 -14.20 25.43
N VAL A 30 6.90 -14.93 24.46
CA VAL A 30 7.43 -15.01 23.10
C VAL A 30 7.11 -13.72 22.34
N PRO A 31 8.10 -13.04 21.72
CA PRO A 31 7.86 -11.87 20.90
C PRO A 31 7.07 -12.25 19.64
N LEU A 32 6.14 -11.37 19.24
CA LEU A 32 5.34 -11.60 18.03
C LEU A 32 6.22 -11.61 16.77
N PRO A 33 5.89 -12.40 15.73
CA PRO A 33 6.57 -12.39 14.43
C PRO A 33 6.56 -11.02 13.73
N MET A 34 5.54 -10.21 14.04
CA MET A 34 5.32 -8.81 13.66
C MET A 34 4.55 -8.14 14.81
N ARG A 35 4.84 -6.88 15.14
CA ARG A 35 4.02 -6.10 16.10
C ARG A 35 2.96 -5.30 15.33
N PRO A 36 1.71 -5.20 15.82
CA PRO A 36 0.76 -4.20 15.38
C PRO A 36 1.30 -2.78 15.55
N LEU A 37 0.78 -1.85 14.74
CA LEU A 37 1.26 -0.46 14.68
C LEU A 37 0.58 0.46 15.72
N THR A 38 -0.58 0.05 16.25
CA THR A 38 -1.31 0.77 17.31
C THR A 38 -1.66 -0.18 18.45
N ASP A 39 -1.47 0.21 19.70
CA ASP A 39 -1.71 -0.65 20.88
C ASP A 39 -3.18 -1.12 21.01
N LEU A 40 -4.12 -0.35 20.44
CA LEU A 40 -5.56 -0.52 20.59
C LEU A 40 -6.26 -0.44 19.22
N ILE A 41 -7.29 -1.25 19.04
CA ILE A 41 -8.23 -1.19 17.90
C ILE A 41 -9.68 -1.35 18.39
N SER A 42 -10.68 -0.98 17.58
CA SER A 42 -12.09 -1.36 17.79
C SER A 42 -12.46 -2.63 17.01
N GLU A 43 -13.61 -3.25 17.36
CA GLU A 43 -14.10 -4.50 16.75
C GLU A 43 -14.19 -4.42 15.21
N ASP A 44 -14.49 -3.25 14.66
CA ASP A 44 -14.66 -3.02 13.23
C ASP A 44 -13.34 -2.99 12.44
N GLU A 45 -12.19 -2.90 13.12
CA GLU A 45 -10.84 -3.03 12.56
C GLU A 45 -10.37 -4.51 12.52
N VAL A 46 -11.01 -5.42 13.27
CA VAL A 46 -10.49 -6.80 13.49
C VAL A 46 -10.31 -7.61 12.22
N GLU A 47 -11.23 -7.50 11.24
CA GLU A 47 -11.11 -8.25 9.99
C GLU A 47 -9.91 -7.78 9.15
N GLY A 48 -9.73 -6.47 8.98
CA GLY A 48 -8.61 -5.92 8.21
C GLY A 48 -7.25 -6.21 8.85
N GLU A 49 -7.12 -6.01 10.17
CA GLU A 49 -5.88 -6.33 10.89
C GLU A 49 -5.57 -7.83 10.86
N CYS A 50 -6.59 -8.71 10.87
CA CYS A 50 -6.38 -10.15 10.75
C CYS A 50 -5.93 -10.57 9.35
N LEU A 51 -6.54 -10.01 8.30
CA LEU A 51 -6.15 -10.32 6.92
C LEU A 51 -4.74 -9.79 6.62
N ASP A 52 -4.42 -8.56 7.02
CA ASP A 52 -3.08 -7.97 6.85
C ASP A 52 -2.00 -8.77 7.58
N LEU A 53 -2.14 -8.99 8.90
CA LEU A 53 -1.15 -9.76 9.68
C LEU A 53 -0.96 -11.19 9.16
N CYS A 54 -2.00 -11.82 8.63
CA CYS A 54 -1.88 -13.13 7.99
C CYS A 54 -1.15 -13.05 6.64
N LEU A 55 -1.58 -12.16 5.74
CA LEU A 55 -1.03 -12.02 4.39
C LEU A 55 0.45 -11.61 4.43
N GLN A 56 0.80 -10.58 5.20
CA GLN A 56 2.19 -10.12 5.31
C GLN A 56 3.11 -11.23 5.83
N HIS A 57 2.66 -11.94 6.86
CA HIS A 57 3.42 -13.00 7.49
C HIS A 57 3.58 -14.25 6.60
N LEU A 58 2.56 -14.61 5.81
CA LEU A 58 2.64 -15.69 4.83
C LEU A 58 3.54 -15.31 3.64
N CYS A 59 3.46 -14.07 3.15
CA CYS A 59 4.33 -13.55 2.08
C CYS A 59 5.81 -13.55 2.48
N LYS A 60 6.13 -13.31 3.76
CA LYS A 60 7.50 -13.40 4.31
C LYS A 60 8.17 -14.78 4.13
N TYR A 61 7.39 -15.84 3.90
CA TYR A 61 7.88 -17.20 3.64
C TYR A 61 7.64 -17.66 2.18
N ASN A 62 7.36 -16.73 1.26
CA ASN A 62 6.99 -17.02 -0.14
C ASN A 62 5.77 -17.94 -0.26
N CYS A 63 4.74 -17.75 0.58
CA CYS A 63 3.47 -18.45 0.40
C CYS A 63 2.85 -18.10 -0.96
N PRO A 64 2.46 -19.08 -1.80
CA PRO A 64 1.77 -18.81 -3.07
C PRO A 64 0.47 -18.03 -2.84
N PHE A 65 0.19 -17.01 -3.65
CA PHE A 65 -0.84 -16.00 -3.35
C PHE A 65 -2.23 -16.60 -3.03
N SER A 66 -2.72 -17.54 -3.85
CA SER A 66 -4.05 -18.14 -3.63
C SER A 66 -4.13 -18.98 -2.36
N LEU A 67 -3.04 -19.64 -1.96
CA LEU A 67 -2.94 -20.30 -0.66
C LEU A 67 -2.88 -19.27 0.48
N ALA A 68 -2.15 -18.16 0.30
CA ALA A 68 -2.04 -17.10 1.29
C ALA A 68 -3.40 -16.43 1.57
N ALA A 69 -4.14 -16.07 0.53
CA ALA A 69 -5.49 -15.52 0.62
C ALA A 69 -6.46 -16.50 1.30
N ALA A 70 -6.40 -17.78 0.93
CA ALA A 70 -7.27 -18.82 1.49
C ALA A 70 -7.00 -19.07 2.99
N LEU A 71 -5.72 -19.11 3.40
CA LEU A 71 -5.33 -19.24 4.80
C LEU A 71 -5.66 -17.98 5.62
N ALA A 72 -5.49 -16.78 5.05
CA ALA A 72 -5.86 -15.53 5.70
C ALA A 72 -7.37 -15.45 5.95
N ARG A 73 -8.20 -15.76 4.95
CA ARG A 73 -9.66 -15.85 5.09
C ARG A 73 -10.07 -16.89 6.14
N GLY A 74 -9.55 -18.12 6.05
CA GLY A 74 -9.87 -19.18 7.02
C GLY A 74 -9.47 -18.82 8.46
N THR A 75 -8.36 -18.10 8.63
CA THR A 75 -7.94 -17.57 9.94
C THR A 75 -8.88 -16.46 10.42
N ALA A 76 -9.20 -15.49 9.56
CA ALA A 76 -10.12 -14.40 9.88
C ALA A 76 -11.53 -14.89 10.24
N ASP A 77 -12.05 -15.91 9.55
CA ASP A 77 -13.32 -16.54 9.91
C ASP A 77 -13.27 -17.20 11.30
N SER A 78 -12.15 -17.86 11.65
CA SER A 78 -11.96 -18.41 12.99
C SER A 78 -11.83 -17.32 14.07
N ILE A 79 -11.29 -16.14 13.74
CA ILE A 79 -11.17 -14.99 14.65
C ILE A 79 -12.53 -14.32 14.86
N LEU A 80 -13.28 -14.06 13.78
CA LEU A 80 -14.61 -13.43 13.83
C LEU A 80 -15.69 -14.34 14.46
N GLN A 81 -15.44 -15.64 14.56
CA GLN A 81 -16.27 -16.60 15.32
C GLN A 81 -15.82 -16.81 16.77
N SER A 82 -14.70 -16.21 17.20
CA SER A 82 -14.20 -16.32 18.57
C SER A 82 -14.81 -15.25 19.49
N ASP A 83 -14.93 -15.56 20.78
CA ASP A 83 -15.30 -14.55 21.79
C ASP A 83 -14.12 -13.60 22.05
N LEU A 84 -14.21 -12.39 21.48
CA LEU A 84 -13.18 -11.37 21.62
C LEU A 84 -13.31 -10.55 22.91
N SER A 85 -14.38 -10.72 23.69
CA SER A 85 -14.62 -9.92 24.91
C SER A 85 -13.55 -10.10 25.98
N VAL A 86 -12.87 -11.25 25.98
CA VAL A 86 -11.70 -11.56 26.85
C VAL A 86 -10.50 -10.63 26.57
N TYR A 87 -10.44 -10.01 25.38
CA TYR A 87 -9.38 -9.08 24.98
C TYR A 87 -9.78 -7.60 25.09
N HIS A 88 -11.00 -7.29 25.53
CA HIS A 88 -11.48 -5.92 25.71
C HIS A 88 -10.86 -5.27 26.93
N LEU A 89 -10.34 -4.05 26.76
CA LEU A 89 -9.92 -3.21 27.86
C LEU A 89 -11.11 -2.44 28.43
N ASN A 90 -11.57 -2.86 29.60
CA ASN A 90 -12.54 -2.13 30.41
C ASN A 90 -11.94 -0.80 30.88
N LYS A 91 -12.10 0.27 30.08
CA LYS A 91 -11.81 1.64 30.53
C LYS A 91 -12.87 2.05 31.56
N SER A 92 -12.41 2.39 32.76
CA SER A 92 -13.27 2.90 33.83
C SER A 92 -13.88 4.24 33.43
N VAL A 93 -15.20 4.36 33.50
CA VAL A 93 -15.95 5.56 33.09
C VAL A 93 -15.71 6.70 34.09
N GLU A 94 -14.77 7.60 33.77
CA GLU A 94 -14.58 8.86 34.51
C GLU A 94 -15.24 10.07 33.81
N ASP A 95 -15.37 10.07 32.48
CA ASP A 95 -15.86 11.23 31.69
C ASP A 95 -17.25 11.05 31.03
N GLY A 96 -17.98 9.98 31.35
CA GLY A 96 -19.41 9.84 31.02
C GLY A 96 -19.80 9.67 29.54
N THR A 97 -18.83 9.54 28.63
CA THR A 97 -19.08 9.10 27.24
C THR A 97 -18.98 7.59 27.12
N ASP A 98 -19.94 6.93 26.47
CA ASP A 98 -19.84 5.52 26.13
C ASP A 98 -18.67 5.29 25.14
N THR A 99 -17.53 4.84 25.66
CA THR A 99 -16.40 4.41 24.83
C THR A 99 -16.68 3.03 24.28
N LEU A 100 -16.73 2.90 22.94
CA LEU A 100 -16.78 1.62 22.25
C LEU A 100 -15.67 0.67 22.77
N PRO A 101 -15.92 -0.66 22.83
CA PRO A 101 -14.93 -1.61 23.29
C PRO A 101 -13.64 -1.52 22.45
N GLN A 102 -12.50 -1.60 23.14
CA GLN A 102 -11.18 -1.55 22.52
C GLN A 102 -10.41 -2.82 22.84
N ILE A 103 -9.92 -3.47 21.80
CA ILE A 103 -9.15 -4.71 21.85
C ILE A 103 -7.67 -4.37 21.97
N ASP A 104 -6.98 -5.06 22.87
CA ASP A 104 -5.51 -5.08 22.95
C ASP A 104 -4.93 -5.74 21.70
N SER A 105 -4.28 -4.94 20.85
CA SER A 105 -3.83 -5.41 19.53
C SER A 105 -2.72 -6.47 19.62
N VAL A 106 -1.85 -6.38 20.63
CA VAL A 106 -0.75 -7.33 20.86
C VAL A 106 -1.29 -8.69 21.30
N LYS A 107 -2.36 -8.73 22.10
CA LYS A 107 -3.08 -9.97 22.42
C LYS A 107 -3.83 -10.51 21.20
N LEU A 108 -4.51 -9.67 20.42
CA LEU A 108 -5.21 -10.09 19.21
C LEU A 108 -4.24 -10.67 18.16
N ALA A 109 -3.11 -10.02 17.90
CA ALA A 109 -2.09 -10.52 16.98
C ALA A 109 -1.53 -11.88 17.43
N ARG A 110 -1.34 -12.10 18.75
CA ARG A 110 -0.98 -13.42 19.28
C ARG A 110 -2.05 -14.48 18.99
N LEU A 111 -3.33 -14.13 19.15
CA LEU A 111 -4.44 -15.01 18.78
C LEU A 111 -4.46 -15.29 17.27
N ILE A 112 -4.30 -14.28 16.41
CA ILE A 112 -4.25 -14.40 14.95
C ILE A 112 -3.15 -15.36 14.51
N PHE A 113 -1.91 -15.18 14.97
CA PHE A 113 -0.80 -16.08 14.60
C PHE A 113 -1.00 -17.51 15.10
N ASN A 114 -1.62 -17.69 16.28
CA ASN A 114 -1.99 -19.02 16.77
C ASN A 114 -3.11 -19.66 15.92
N LYS A 115 -4.15 -18.89 15.55
CA LYS A 115 -5.23 -19.34 14.66
C LYS A 115 -4.77 -19.64 13.24
N LEU A 116 -3.80 -18.89 12.71
CA LEU A 116 -3.14 -19.20 11.45
C LEU A 116 -2.42 -20.54 11.53
N CYS A 117 -1.69 -20.79 12.61
CA CYS A 117 -1.03 -22.07 12.82
C CYS A 117 -2.03 -23.24 13.01
N GLU A 118 -3.13 -23.04 13.73
CA GLU A 118 -4.23 -24.02 13.84
C GLU A 118 -4.85 -24.34 12.47
N THR A 119 -5.11 -23.31 11.66
CA THR A 119 -5.66 -23.42 10.30
C THR A 119 -4.71 -24.21 9.39
N CYS A 120 -3.42 -23.85 9.38
CA CYS A 120 -2.38 -24.61 8.67
C CYS A 120 -2.29 -26.07 9.14
N CYS A 121 -2.39 -26.33 10.45
CA CYS A 121 -2.40 -27.70 11.02
C CYS A 121 -3.63 -28.51 10.61
N HIS A 122 -4.78 -27.87 10.42
CA HIS A 122 -5.99 -28.51 9.91
C HIS A 122 -5.85 -28.84 8.43
N TRP A 123 -5.43 -27.85 7.62
CA TRP A 123 -5.37 -27.97 6.16
C TRP A 123 -4.31 -28.99 5.69
N LEU A 124 -3.25 -29.20 6.46
CA LEU A 124 -2.28 -30.27 6.19
C LEU A 124 -2.88 -31.69 6.33
N LYS A 125 -3.94 -31.86 7.15
CA LYS A 125 -4.65 -33.14 7.32
C LYS A 125 -5.80 -33.28 6.32
N GLU A 126 -6.69 -32.30 6.33
CA GLU A 126 -7.89 -32.22 5.48
C GLU A 126 -7.78 -30.92 4.69
N PHE A 127 -7.33 -31.02 3.44
CA PHE A 127 -7.04 -29.88 2.59
C PHE A 127 -8.31 -29.41 1.87
N PRO A 128 -8.92 -28.26 2.25
CA PRO A 128 -10.25 -27.88 1.76
C PRO A 128 -10.20 -27.00 0.52
N TYR A 129 -9.02 -26.46 0.20
CA TYR A 129 -8.81 -25.52 -0.90
C TYR A 129 -9.14 -26.19 -2.24
N ARG A 130 -10.05 -25.56 -2.99
CA ARG A 130 -10.35 -25.89 -4.38
C ARG A 130 -9.70 -24.83 -5.26
N ARG A 131 -8.86 -25.24 -6.19
CA ARG A 131 -8.36 -24.36 -7.25
C ARG A 131 -9.55 -23.76 -8.00
N ARG A 132 -9.64 -22.43 -8.02
CA ARG A 132 -10.35 -21.70 -9.06
C ARG A 132 -9.41 -21.50 -10.25
N HIS A 133 -9.96 -21.30 -11.44
CA HIS A 133 -9.22 -20.55 -12.45
C HIS A 133 -9.16 -19.08 -12.00
N LEU A 134 -8.17 -18.35 -12.50
CA LEU A 134 -7.96 -16.93 -12.21
C LEU A 134 -7.49 -16.27 -13.51
N PRO A 135 -7.82 -14.99 -13.73
CA PRO A 135 -7.27 -14.23 -14.86
C PRO A 135 -5.75 -14.08 -14.71
N TYR A 136 -5.09 -13.79 -15.83
CA TYR A 136 -3.69 -13.40 -15.79
C TYR A 136 -3.58 -11.97 -15.24
N TYR A 137 -3.23 -11.87 -13.95
CA TYR A 137 -2.90 -10.62 -13.26
C TYR A 137 -1.49 -10.71 -12.66
N GLU A 138 -0.47 -10.91 -13.50
CA GLU A 138 0.92 -10.87 -13.04
C GLU A 138 1.26 -9.41 -12.66
N THR A 139 1.88 -9.20 -11.50
CA THR A 139 2.15 -7.86 -10.96
C THR A 139 3.63 -7.62 -10.69
N SER A 140 4.11 -6.45 -11.11
CA SER A 140 5.40 -5.92 -10.67
C SER A 140 5.14 -4.78 -9.69
N ILE A 141 5.81 -4.79 -8.54
CA ILE A 141 5.60 -3.78 -7.49
C ILE A 141 6.95 -3.31 -6.98
N HIS A 142 7.20 -2.01 -6.97
CA HIS A 142 8.37 -1.45 -6.30
C HIS A 142 8.00 -0.18 -5.54
N ALA A 143 8.42 -0.12 -4.28
CA ALA A 143 8.07 0.94 -3.34
C ALA A 143 9.33 1.33 -2.55
N ILE A 144 9.69 2.61 -2.57
CA ILE A 144 10.92 3.10 -1.94
C ILE A 144 10.72 4.41 -1.18
N LYS A 145 11.48 4.52 -0.08
CA LYS A 145 11.60 5.74 0.71
C LYS A 145 12.27 6.90 -0.04
N ASN A 146 13.21 6.57 -0.92
CA ASN A 146 14.03 7.50 -1.69
C ASN A 146 14.64 8.60 -0.79
N MET A 147 14.37 9.89 -1.04
CA MET A 147 14.98 11.01 -0.29
C MET A 147 14.18 11.47 0.94
N ARG A 148 12.95 10.98 1.15
CA ARG A 148 12.13 11.33 2.33
C ARG A 148 12.69 10.69 3.61
N ARG A 149 12.31 11.24 4.77
CA ARG A 149 12.78 10.75 6.09
C ARG A 149 12.15 9.41 6.47
N LYS A 150 10.83 9.31 6.26
CA LYS A 150 9.98 8.13 6.43
C LYS A 150 9.53 7.60 5.06
N MET A 151 9.03 6.38 5.05
CA MET A 151 8.16 5.86 4.00
C MET A 151 6.73 6.05 4.52
N GLU A 152 5.93 6.91 3.88
CA GLU A 152 4.55 7.17 4.30
C GLU A 152 3.52 6.56 3.31
N ASP A 153 3.94 6.13 2.11
CA ASP A 153 3.10 5.32 1.21
C ASP A 153 2.79 3.91 1.75
N LYS A 154 1.62 3.38 1.37
CA LYS A 154 1.27 1.95 1.40
C LYS A 154 0.63 1.52 0.07
N HIS A 155 0.59 0.21 -0.16
CA HIS A 155 -0.05 -0.39 -1.33
C HIS A 155 -0.74 -1.71 -0.98
N VAL A 156 -1.71 -2.11 -1.79
CA VAL A 156 -2.46 -3.38 -1.68
C VAL A 156 -2.47 -4.06 -3.04
N VAL A 157 -2.25 -5.38 -3.05
CA VAL A 157 -2.27 -6.22 -4.25
C VAL A 157 -3.00 -7.53 -3.93
N ILE A 158 -4.21 -7.69 -4.49
CA ILE A 158 -5.10 -8.83 -4.28
C ILE A 158 -5.60 -9.32 -5.65
N PRO A 159 -4.82 -10.12 -6.40
CA PRO A 159 -5.23 -10.69 -7.68
C PRO A 159 -6.30 -11.79 -7.57
N ASP A 160 -6.56 -12.33 -6.37
CA ASP A 160 -7.68 -13.25 -6.10
C ASP A 160 -8.52 -12.71 -4.92
N PHE A 161 -9.40 -11.76 -5.23
CA PHE A 161 -10.31 -11.15 -4.26
C PHE A 161 -11.42 -12.13 -3.84
N ASN A 162 -11.81 -13.04 -4.73
CA ASN A 162 -12.83 -14.05 -4.46
C ASN A 162 -12.42 -15.00 -3.33
N THR A 163 -11.18 -15.50 -3.34
CA THR A 163 -10.68 -16.39 -2.30
C THR A 163 -10.45 -15.66 -0.98
N LEU A 164 -9.93 -14.42 -1.01
CA LEU A 164 -9.71 -13.61 0.20
C LEU A 164 -11.00 -13.27 0.97
N PHE A 165 -12.15 -13.29 0.29
CA PHE A 165 -13.46 -12.99 0.87
C PHE A 165 -14.52 -14.11 0.69
N ASN A 166 -14.11 -15.31 0.27
CA ASN A 166 -14.98 -16.48 0.06
C ASN A 166 -16.19 -16.21 -0.88
N LEU A 167 -16.00 -15.38 -1.92
CA LEU A 167 -17.04 -15.00 -2.88
C LEU A 167 -17.17 -16.08 -3.97
N GLN A 168 -17.95 -17.12 -3.69
CA GLN A 168 -18.09 -18.28 -4.59
C GLN A 168 -18.91 -17.92 -5.84
N ASP A 169 -20.16 -17.48 -5.66
CA ASP A 169 -21.14 -17.23 -6.71
C ASP A 169 -21.02 -15.84 -7.39
N GLN A 170 -19.79 -15.39 -7.65
CA GLN A 170 -19.49 -14.15 -8.36
C GLN A 170 -18.38 -14.35 -9.39
N GLU A 171 -18.35 -13.44 -10.36
CA GLU A 171 -17.25 -13.29 -11.34
C GLU A 171 -15.89 -13.15 -10.66
N GLU A 172 -14.84 -13.46 -11.41
CA GLU A 172 -13.45 -13.33 -10.99
C GLU A 172 -13.10 -11.86 -10.76
N GLN A 173 -12.49 -11.57 -9.60
CA GLN A 173 -12.29 -10.22 -9.08
C GLN A 173 -10.88 -10.03 -8.54
N ALA A 174 -10.34 -8.83 -8.75
CA ALA A 174 -9.04 -8.41 -8.25
C ALA A 174 -9.07 -6.96 -7.74
N PHE A 175 -8.24 -6.64 -6.76
CA PHE A 175 -8.14 -5.31 -6.15
C PHE A 175 -6.67 -4.91 -6.03
N PHE A 176 -6.31 -3.75 -6.58
CA PHE A 176 -4.97 -3.17 -6.46
C PHE A 176 -5.11 -1.70 -6.07
N ALA A 177 -4.24 -1.21 -5.18
CA ALA A 177 -4.33 0.15 -4.67
C ALA A 177 -3.00 0.75 -4.25
N VAL A 178 -2.86 2.07 -4.38
CA VAL A 178 -1.75 2.87 -3.83
C VAL A 178 -2.33 3.99 -2.96
N PHE A 179 -1.73 4.18 -1.79
CA PHE A 179 -2.10 5.17 -0.78
C PHE A 179 -0.84 5.98 -0.42
N ASP A 180 -0.70 7.19 -0.96
CA ASP A 180 0.35 8.15 -0.58
C ASP A 180 -0.03 8.79 0.76
N GLY A 181 0.82 8.68 1.78
CA GLY A 181 0.55 9.15 3.15
C GLY A 181 1.27 10.44 3.47
N HIS A 182 0.60 11.37 4.15
CA HIS A 182 1.20 12.67 4.50
C HIS A 182 0.98 13.06 5.96
N GLY A 183 2.06 13.55 6.59
CA GLY A 183 2.06 13.98 7.99
C GLY A 183 2.09 12.83 9.00
N GLY A 184 2.30 11.61 8.50
CA GLY A 184 2.16 10.34 9.20
C GLY A 184 1.76 9.25 8.22
N VAL A 185 2.10 7.99 8.54
CA VAL A 185 1.85 6.81 7.69
C VAL A 185 0.55 6.09 8.07
N GLU A 186 -0.04 6.47 9.21
CA GLU A 186 -1.10 5.75 9.89
C GLU A 186 -2.42 5.78 9.10
N ALA A 187 -2.66 6.84 8.32
CA ALA A 187 -3.77 6.94 7.39
C ALA A 187 -3.63 5.97 6.20
N ALA A 188 -2.44 5.85 5.62
CA ALA A 188 -2.14 4.95 4.50
C ALA A 188 -2.20 3.48 4.93
N ILE A 189 -1.71 3.15 6.14
CA ILE A 189 -1.90 1.84 6.78
C ILE A 189 -3.39 1.54 6.93
N TYR A 190 -4.17 2.46 7.50
CA TYR A 190 -5.58 2.22 7.73
C TYR A 190 -6.37 2.02 6.42
N ALA A 191 -6.07 2.81 5.39
CA ALA A 191 -6.68 2.66 4.07
C ALA A 191 -6.31 1.31 3.43
N ALA A 192 -5.04 0.88 3.52
CA ALA A 192 -4.59 -0.42 3.03
C ALA A 192 -5.31 -1.58 3.73
N ASN A 193 -5.30 -1.60 5.07
CA ASN A 193 -5.87 -2.69 5.88
C ASN A 193 -7.40 -2.77 5.78
N HIS A 194 -8.11 -1.63 5.67
CA HIS A 194 -9.57 -1.60 5.89
C HIS A 194 -10.41 -1.24 4.66
N LEU A 195 -9.89 -0.55 3.62
CA LEU A 195 -10.71 -0.13 2.48
C LEU A 195 -11.28 -1.32 1.68
N HIS A 196 -10.46 -2.34 1.46
CA HIS A 196 -10.84 -3.53 0.69
C HIS A 196 -11.87 -4.41 1.44
N VAL A 197 -11.79 -4.44 2.78
CA VAL A 197 -12.82 -5.03 3.66
C VAL A 197 -14.10 -4.19 3.63
N ASN A 198 -14.00 -2.87 3.78
CA ASN A 198 -15.13 -1.95 3.74
C ASN A 198 -15.86 -1.99 2.38
N LEU A 199 -15.18 -2.34 1.28
CA LEU A 199 -15.78 -2.54 -0.04
C LEU A 199 -16.69 -3.77 -0.10
N VAL A 200 -16.17 -4.96 0.25
CA VAL A 200 -16.94 -6.21 0.15
C VAL A 200 -18.12 -6.27 1.13
N ARG A 201 -18.08 -5.46 2.20
CA ARG A 201 -19.15 -5.33 3.20
C ARG A 201 -20.25 -4.32 2.83
N GLN A 202 -20.18 -3.63 1.69
CA GLN A 202 -21.28 -2.74 1.24
C GLN A 202 -22.49 -3.52 0.72
N GLU A 203 -23.71 -3.04 1.01
CA GLU A 203 -24.95 -3.66 0.53
C GLU A 203 -25.01 -3.73 -1.00
N MET A 204 -24.55 -2.68 -1.70
CA MET A 204 -24.54 -2.58 -3.16
C MET A 204 -23.34 -3.28 -3.83
N PHE A 205 -22.43 -3.92 -3.08
CA PHE A 205 -21.20 -4.52 -3.62
C PHE A 205 -21.46 -5.51 -4.77
N SER A 206 -22.58 -6.22 -4.76
CA SER A 206 -22.91 -7.19 -5.81
C SER A 206 -23.59 -6.55 -7.04
N GLN A 207 -24.20 -5.36 -6.90
CA GLN A 207 -25.11 -4.76 -7.87
C GLN A 207 -24.54 -3.51 -8.56
N ASP A 208 -23.89 -2.61 -7.82
CA ASP A 208 -23.13 -1.49 -8.39
C ASP A 208 -21.80 -1.28 -7.62
N PRO A 209 -20.68 -1.80 -8.15
CA PRO A 209 -19.37 -1.61 -7.54
C PRO A 209 -18.90 -0.16 -7.44
N ARG A 210 -19.43 0.79 -8.24
CA ARG A 210 -19.07 2.22 -8.13
C ARG A 210 -19.70 2.83 -6.88
N GLU A 211 -20.97 2.52 -6.63
CA GLU A 211 -21.66 2.94 -5.41
C GLU A 211 -21.00 2.28 -4.18
N ALA A 212 -20.64 1.00 -4.27
CA ALA A 212 -19.89 0.31 -3.22
C ALA A 212 -18.49 0.91 -2.98
N LEU A 213 -17.74 1.27 -4.03
CA LEU A 213 -16.45 1.95 -3.91
C LEU A 213 -16.59 3.35 -3.28
N PHE A 214 -17.58 4.13 -3.72
CA PHE A 214 -17.87 5.44 -3.14
C PHE A 214 -18.16 5.34 -1.63
N HIS A 215 -19.05 4.42 -1.24
CA HIS A 215 -19.39 4.20 0.16
C HIS A 215 -18.26 3.59 0.98
N SER A 216 -17.40 2.74 0.41
CA SER A 216 -16.26 2.16 1.15
C SER A 216 -15.14 3.17 1.42
N PHE A 217 -14.83 4.05 0.46
CA PHE A 217 -13.91 5.18 0.69
C PHE A 217 -14.43 6.09 1.81
N LYS A 218 -15.69 6.48 1.74
CA LYS A 218 -16.34 7.31 2.75
C LYS A 218 -16.36 6.65 4.13
N LEU A 219 -16.74 5.38 4.23
CA LEU A 219 -16.75 4.63 5.50
C LEU A 219 -15.34 4.49 6.09
N THR A 220 -14.32 4.34 5.23
CA THR A 220 -12.91 4.27 5.66
C THR A 220 -12.42 5.61 6.20
N ASP A 221 -12.79 6.74 5.58
CA ASP A 221 -12.55 8.08 6.13
C ASP A 221 -13.30 8.29 7.46
N GLU A 222 -14.60 7.99 7.53
CA GLU A 222 -15.43 8.16 8.73
C GLU A 222 -14.91 7.35 9.93
N ARG A 223 -14.40 6.13 9.71
CA ARG A 223 -13.74 5.33 10.76
C ARG A 223 -12.32 5.82 11.08
N PHE A 224 -11.54 6.22 10.08
CA PHE A 224 -10.19 6.74 10.34
C PHE A 224 -10.22 8.08 11.09
N ILE A 225 -11.20 8.95 10.86
CA ILE A 225 -11.43 10.16 11.68
C ILE A 225 -11.64 9.78 13.15
N GLN A 226 -12.41 8.73 13.42
CA GLN A 226 -12.62 8.23 14.79
C GLN A 226 -11.31 7.70 15.38
N LYS A 227 -10.57 6.85 14.64
CA LYS A 227 -9.24 6.36 15.05
C LYS A 227 -8.29 7.51 15.37
N ALA A 228 -8.16 8.47 14.45
CA ALA A 228 -7.35 9.67 14.60
C ALA A 228 -7.76 10.54 15.80
N SER A 229 -9.05 10.61 16.13
CA SER A 229 -9.53 11.32 17.33
C SER A 229 -9.21 10.56 18.62
N ARG A 230 -9.19 9.23 18.62
CA ARG A 230 -8.82 8.38 19.78
C ARG A 230 -7.31 8.43 20.05
N GLU A 231 -6.51 8.54 18.98
CA GLU A 231 -5.04 8.41 19.00
C GLU A 231 -4.31 9.76 18.77
N ASN A 232 -5.05 10.87 18.63
CA ASN A 232 -4.57 12.23 18.35
C ASN A 232 -3.68 12.33 17.07
N LEU A 233 -4.02 11.52 16.06
CA LEU A 233 -3.38 11.55 14.74
C LEU A 233 -3.86 12.76 13.92
N ARG A 234 -3.01 13.21 13.00
CA ARG A 234 -3.26 14.37 12.11
C ARG A 234 -2.82 14.15 10.66
N CYS A 235 -2.49 12.91 10.33
CA CYS A 235 -2.13 12.51 8.98
C CYS A 235 -3.37 12.36 8.10
N GLY A 236 -3.12 12.38 6.79
CA GLY A 236 -4.06 11.99 5.78
C GLY A 236 -3.39 11.08 4.76
N THR A 237 -4.18 10.57 3.82
CA THR A 237 -3.66 9.80 2.70
C THR A 237 -4.53 10.00 1.45
N THR A 238 -3.88 10.00 0.30
CA THR A 238 -4.54 9.79 -0.99
C THR A 238 -4.97 8.32 -1.10
N GLY A 239 -5.72 7.99 -2.15
CA GLY A 239 -5.97 6.60 -2.49
C GLY A 239 -6.39 6.50 -3.93
N VAL A 240 -5.72 5.65 -4.71
CA VAL A 240 -6.17 5.21 -6.03
C VAL A 240 -6.38 3.70 -5.99
N VAL A 241 -7.55 3.25 -6.41
CA VAL A 241 -7.98 1.85 -6.43
C VAL A 241 -8.36 1.47 -7.85
N THR A 242 -7.79 0.36 -8.34
CA THR A 242 -8.34 -0.40 -9.47
C THR A 242 -8.99 -1.67 -8.94
N PHE A 243 -10.27 -1.84 -9.22
CA PHE A 243 -11.04 -3.03 -8.87
C PHE A 243 -11.57 -3.66 -10.16
N LEU A 244 -11.22 -4.91 -10.42
CA LEU A 244 -11.65 -5.67 -11.58
C LEU A 244 -12.77 -6.62 -11.18
N ARG A 245 -13.79 -6.75 -12.02
CA ARG A 245 -14.82 -7.79 -11.94
C ARG A 245 -15.19 -8.24 -13.35
N GLY A 246 -14.90 -9.49 -13.69
CA GLY A 246 -15.05 -9.99 -15.06
C GLY A 246 -14.33 -9.07 -16.05
N HIS A 247 -15.03 -8.66 -17.11
CA HIS A 247 -14.52 -7.72 -18.12
C HIS A 247 -14.73 -6.23 -17.76
N THR A 248 -14.95 -5.88 -16.48
CA THR A 248 -15.12 -4.48 -16.06
C THR A 248 -14.00 -4.04 -15.12
N LEU A 249 -13.29 -2.97 -15.49
CA LEU A 249 -12.35 -2.24 -14.65
C LEU A 249 -13.05 -1.04 -14.02
N TYR A 250 -13.14 -1.04 -12.70
CA TYR A 250 -13.56 0.10 -11.88
C TYR A 250 -12.33 0.84 -11.36
N VAL A 251 -12.33 2.17 -11.51
CA VAL A 251 -11.30 3.06 -10.95
C VAL A 251 -11.97 4.00 -9.97
N ALA A 252 -11.48 4.05 -8.74
CA ALA A 252 -11.97 4.96 -7.70
C ALA A 252 -10.78 5.65 -7.02
N TRP A 253 -10.87 6.97 -6.82
CA TRP A 253 -9.74 7.74 -6.30
C TRP A 253 -10.13 8.98 -5.49
N LEU A 254 -9.27 9.33 -4.54
CA LEU A 254 -9.21 10.63 -3.89
C LEU A 254 -7.74 11.05 -3.68
N GLY A 255 -7.48 12.36 -3.69
CA GLY A 255 -6.12 12.88 -3.81
C GLY A 255 -5.56 12.72 -5.24
N ASP A 256 -4.24 12.65 -5.34
CA ASP A 256 -3.46 12.79 -6.57
C ASP A 256 -2.45 11.66 -6.87
N SER A 257 -2.46 10.58 -6.08
CA SER A 257 -2.11 9.25 -6.62
C SER A 257 -2.98 8.95 -7.85
N GLN A 258 -2.39 8.31 -8.85
CA GLN A 258 -2.97 8.19 -10.19
C GLN A 258 -2.88 6.76 -10.74
N VAL A 259 -3.78 6.45 -11.68
CA VAL A 259 -3.70 5.27 -12.53
C VAL A 259 -3.81 5.65 -14.00
N MET A 260 -2.91 5.09 -14.81
CA MET A 260 -3.01 5.06 -16.27
C MET A 260 -3.20 3.62 -16.75
N MET A 261 -3.89 3.46 -17.87
CA MET A 261 -3.94 2.21 -18.61
C MET A 261 -3.04 2.33 -19.84
N VAL A 262 -2.49 1.21 -20.29
CA VAL A 262 -1.88 1.08 -21.61
C VAL A 262 -2.70 0.09 -22.41
N LYS A 263 -3.08 0.48 -23.63
CA LYS A 263 -3.93 -0.28 -24.54
C LYS A 263 -3.31 -0.23 -25.93
N ARG A 264 -3.03 -1.39 -26.53
CA ARG A 264 -2.29 -1.53 -27.80
C ARG A 264 -0.98 -0.72 -27.82
N GLY A 265 -0.27 -0.68 -26.69
CA GLY A 265 0.98 0.06 -26.52
C GLY A 265 0.84 1.59 -26.49
N GLN A 266 -0.36 2.13 -26.24
CA GLN A 266 -0.60 3.58 -26.11
C GLN A 266 -1.17 3.93 -24.73
N PRO A 267 -0.78 5.07 -24.12
CA PRO A 267 -1.27 5.48 -22.81
C PRO A 267 -2.71 6.02 -22.87
N VAL A 268 -3.50 5.74 -21.84
CA VAL A 268 -4.91 6.15 -21.70
C VAL A 268 -5.14 6.79 -20.33
N GLU A 269 -5.62 8.04 -20.33
CA GLU A 269 -6.09 8.76 -19.12
C GLU A 269 -7.41 8.16 -18.63
N LEU A 270 -7.40 7.52 -17.45
CA LEU A 270 -8.61 6.96 -16.83
C LEU A 270 -9.31 7.95 -15.88
N MET A 271 -8.55 8.88 -15.30
CA MET A 271 -8.96 9.68 -14.14
C MET A 271 -8.21 11.01 -14.09
N LYS A 272 -8.67 11.97 -13.28
CA LYS A 272 -7.99 13.27 -13.10
C LYS A 272 -7.72 13.57 -11.62
N PRO A 273 -6.46 13.82 -11.22
CA PRO A 273 -6.09 13.95 -9.81
C PRO A 273 -6.77 15.12 -9.11
N HIS A 274 -7.00 15.00 -7.81
CA HIS A 274 -7.62 16.01 -6.96
C HIS A 274 -6.59 17.06 -6.48
N LYS A 275 -5.94 17.73 -7.44
CA LYS A 275 -5.08 18.90 -7.17
C LYS A 275 -5.98 20.14 -6.88
N PRO A 276 -5.63 21.03 -5.92
CA PRO A 276 -6.51 22.12 -5.46
C PRO A 276 -6.95 23.15 -6.50
N ASP A 277 -6.27 23.27 -7.64
CA ASP A 277 -6.64 24.14 -8.75
C ASP A 277 -7.58 23.50 -9.78
N ARG A 278 -7.93 22.22 -9.62
CA ARG A 278 -8.99 21.56 -10.42
C ARG A 278 -10.27 22.38 -10.30
N ASP A 279 -10.87 22.68 -11.44
CA ASP A 279 -11.79 23.82 -11.58
C ASP A 279 -13.10 23.64 -10.79
N ASP A 280 -13.50 22.40 -10.51
CA ASP A 280 -14.61 22.02 -9.62
C ASP A 280 -14.20 22.02 -8.14
N GLU A 281 -13.06 21.41 -7.81
CA GLU A 281 -12.52 21.32 -6.44
C GLU A 281 -12.22 22.70 -5.85
N LYS A 282 -11.64 23.61 -6.63
CA LYS A 282 -11.45 25.00 -6.24
C LYS A 282 -12.78 25.68 -5.89
N LYS A 283 -13.80 25.52 -6.73
CA LYS A 283 -15.14 26.08 -6.49
C LYS A 283 -15.79 25.48 -5.25
N ARG A 284 -15.60 24.18 -4.98
CA ARG A 284 -16.04 23.50 -3.75
C ARG A 284 -15.36 24.09 -2.51
N ILE A 285 -14.04 24.25 -2.53
CA ILE A 285 -13.25 24.83 -1.43
C ILE A 285 -13.66 26.27 -1.15
N GLU A 286 -13.77 27.11 -2.18
CA GLU A 286 -14.16 28.52 -2.07
C GLU A 286 -15.61 28.69 -1.59
N ALA A 287 -16.54 27.83 -2.04
CA ALA A 287 -17.92 27.81 -1.55
C ALA A 287 -18.06 27.41 -0.08
N LEU A 288 -17.11 26.63 0.46
CA LEU A 288 -17.01 26.32 1.89
C LEU A 288 -16.35 27.43 2.71
N GLY A 289 -15.92 28.54 2.08
CA GLY A 289 -15.21 29.64 2.72
C GLY A 289 -13.69 29.43 2.86
N GLY A 290 -13.15 28.40 2.22
CA GLY A 290 -11.71 28.16 2.09
C GLY A 290 -11.08 28.98 0.95
N CYS A 291 -9.80 28.76 0.70
CA CYS A 291 -9.07 29.38 -0.39
C CYS A 291 -8.01 28.44 -0.99
N VAL A 292 -7.66 28.69 -2.25
CA VAL A 292 -6.61 27.95 -2.97
C VAL A 292 -5.46 28.91 -3.28
N ILE A 293 -4.29 28.63 -2.70
CA ILE A 293 -3.12 29.53 -2.72
C ILE A 293 -1.96 28.85 -3.43
N TRP A 294 -1.27 29.56 -4.34
CA TRP A 294 -0.03 29.09 -4.93
C TRP A 294 1.16 29.37 -3.99
N PHE A 295 1.84 28.32 -3.54
CA PHE A 295 3.09 28.40 -2.78
C PHE A 295 4.04 27.26 -3.20
N GLY A 296 4.66 27.43 -4.36
CA GLY A 296 5.48 26.41 -5.04
C GLY A 296 4.65 25.33 -5.76
N THR A 297 3.53 24.96 -5.16
CA THR A 297 2.40 24.23 -5.76
C THR A 297 1.09 24.83 -5.22
N TRP A 298 -0.06 24.45 -5.77
CA TRP A 298 -1.37 24.87 -5.26
C TRP A 298 -1.69 24.19 -3.93
N ARG A 299 -2.21 24.95 -2.96
CA ARG A 299 -2.51 24.46 -1.61
C ARG A 299 -3.83 24.96 -1.05
N VAL A 300 -4.62 24.04 -0.48
CA VAL A 300 -5.85 24.34 0.26
C VAL A 300 -5.49 25.07 1.55
N ASN A 301 -6.02 26.28 1.72
CA ASN A 301 -5.72 27.19 2.82
C ASN A 301 -4.20 27.39 3.07
N GLY A 302 -3.38 27.27 2.01
CA GLY A 302 -1.92 27.34 2.08
C GLY A 302 -1.22 26.12 2.71
N SER A 303 -1.96 25.06 3.05
CA SER A 303 -1.44 23.89 3.78
C SER A 303 -1.25 22.65 2.88
N LEU A 304 -2.33 21.96 2.52
CA LEU A 304 -2.26 20.66 1.82
C LEU A 304 -2.30 20.84 0.30
N SER A 305 -1.51 20.05 -0.42
CA SER A 305 -1.39 20.06 -1.90
C SER A 305 -2.40 19.16 -2.63
N VAL A 306 -3.29 18.52 -1.88
CA VAL A 306 -4.47 17.77 -2.35
C VAL A 306 -5.75 18.48 -1.95
N SER A 307 -6.86 18.23 -2.65
CA SER A 307 -8.19 18.72 -2.27
C SER A 307 -9.10 17.65 -1.64
N ARG A 308 -8.75 16.36 -1.75
CA ARG A 308 -9.48 15.23 -1.14
C ARG A 308 -8.50 14.23 -0.52
N ALA A 309 -8.85 13.64 0.62
CA ALA A 309 -8.03 12.68 1.38
C ALA A 309 -8.87 11.87 2.37
N ILE A 310 -8.44 10.63 2.66
CA ILE A 310 -8.80 9.93 3.91
C ILE A 310 -7.98 10.57 5.03
N GLY A 311 -8.58 10.85 6.19
CA GLY A 311 -7.90 11.56 7.28
C GLY A 311 -7.94 13.08 7.10
N ASP A 312 -6.88 13.80 7.48
CA ASP A 312 -6.88 15.28 7.49
C ASP A 312 -8.04 15.90 8.29
N SER A 313 -8.39 15.32 9.43
CA SER A 313 -9.54 15.71 10.27
C SER A 313 -9.56 17.21 10.65
N VAL A 314 -8.39 17.85 10.71
CA VAL A 314 -8.19 19.28 11.02
C VAL A 314 -8.52 20.19 9.81
N HIS A 315 -8.53 19.66 8.60
CA HIS A 315 -8.74 20.39 7.35
C HIS A 315 -10.09 20.11 6.67
N LYS A 316 -10.91 19.20 7.23
CA LYS A 316 -12.30 19.03 6.82
C LYS A 316 -13.13 20.28 7.21
N PRO A 317 -14.12 20.72 6.40
CA PRO A 317 -14.63 20.08 5.18
C PRO A 317 -13.90 20.50 3.88
N TYR A 318 -12.87 21.34 3.94
CA TYR A 318 -12.17 21.81 2.73
C TYR A 318 -11.50 20.64 2.01
N ILE A 319 -10.85 19.75 2.77
CA ILE A 319 -10.53 18.39 2.35
C ILE A 319 -11.74 17.50 2.63
N CYS A 320 -12.19 16.71 1.68
CA CYS A 320 -13.24 15.71 1.88
C CYS A 320 -12.76 14.28 1.56
N GLY A 321 -13.44 13.29 2.14
CA GLY A 321 -13.19 11.86 1.90
C GLY A 321 -14.02 11.24 0.79
N ASP A 322 -14.68 12.07 -0.03
CA ASP A 322 -15.53 11.63 -1.13
C ASP A 322 -14.67 11.24 -2.34
N ALA A 323 -14.65 9.96 -2.73
CA ALA A 323 -13.93 9.52 -3.92
C ALA A 323 -14.70 9.83 -5.22
N ASP A 324 -13.99 10.22 -6.29
CA ASP A 324 -14.53 10.11 -7.65
C ASP A 324 -14.42 8.63 -8.10
N CYS A 325 -15.35 8.15 -8.92
CA CYS A 325 -15.32 6.77 -9.44
C CYS A 325 -15.81 6.68 -10.90
N THR A 326 -15.16 5.82 -11.68
CA THR A 326 -15.40 5.54 -13.10
C THR A 326 -15.36 4.04 -13.37
N ALA A 327 -15.97 3.59 -14.46
CA ALA A 327 -15.94 2.20 -14.89
C ALA A 327 -15.68 2.10 -16.40
N PHE A 328 -14.88 1.11 -16.79
CA PHE A 328 -14.44 0.85 -18.16
C PHE A 328 -14.69 -0.63 -18.49
N ASN A 329 -15.29 -0.89 -19.65
CA ASN A 329 -15.35 -2.24 -20.18
C ASN A 329 -14.02 -2.56 -20.86
N LEU A 330 -13.44 -3.70 -20.54
CA LEU A 330 -12.23 -4.23 -21.17
C LEU A 330 -12.62 -5.03 -22.42
N ASP A 331 -11.84 -4.93 -23.49
CA ASP A 331 -12.02 -5.72 -24.72
C ASP A 331 -10.88 -6.71 -25.00
N GLY A 332 -9.91 -6.81 -24.10
CA GLY A 332 -8.78 -7.73 -24.21
C GLY A 332 -7.60 -7.16 -25.00
N SER A 333 -7.72 -5.95 -25.56
CA SER A 333 -6.58 -5.22 -26.16
C SER A 333 -5.89 -4.25 -25.19
N GLU A 334 -6.31 -4.23 -23.92
CA GLU A 334 -5.57 -3.62 -22.81
C GLU A 334 -4.31 -4.42 -22.44
N ASP A 335 -3.17 -3.75 -22.31
CA ASP A 335 -1.89 -4.39 -22.00
C ASP A 335 -1.68 -4.52 -20.48
N TYR A 336 -1.73 -3.39 -19.78
CA TYR A 336 -1.45 -3.28 -18.35
C TYR A 336 -1.95 -1.96 -17.76
N LEU A 337 -2.07 -1.93 -16.44
CA LEU A 337 -2.33 -0.73 -15.63
C LEU A 337 -1.07 -0.33 -14.88
N ILE A 338 -0.81 0.97 -14.72
CA ILE A 338 0.21 1.50 -13.80
C ILE A 338 -0.48 2.33 -12.73
N LEU A 339 -0.42 1.91 -11.46
CA LEU A 339 -0.86 2.69 -10.31
C LEU A 339 0.38 3.26 -9.60
N ALA A 340 0.40 4.56 -9.29
CA ALA A 340 1.51 5.16 -8.54
C ALA A 340 1.12 6.44 -7.79
N CYS A 341 1.95 6.81 -6.80
CA CYS A 341 1.88 8.08 -6.08
C CYS A 341 2.43 9.27 -6.89
N ASP A 342 2.31 10.51 -6.36
CA ASP A 342 2.77 11.71 -7.08
C ASP A 342 4.30 11.72 -7.27
N GLY A 343 5.05 11.11 -6.36
CA GLY A 343 6.50 10.92 -6.46
C GLY A 343 6.99 10.11 -7.68
N PHE A 344 6.09 9.47 -8.43
CA PHE A 344 6.33 8.98 -9.78
C PHE A 344 5.81 9.96 -10.85
N TYR A 345 4.52 10.33 -10.80
CA TYR A 345 3.86 11.07 -11.87
C TYR A 345 4.23 12.56 -11.99
N ASP A 346 4.74 13.19 -10.93
CA ASP A 346 5.28 14.56 -10.99
C ASP A 346 6.63 14.63 -11.74
N THR A 347 7.28 13.49 -12.04
CA THR A 347 8.54 13.45 -12.81
C THR A 347 8.52 12.56 -14.07
N VAL A 348 7.64 11.57 -14.17
CA VAL A 348 7.53 10.66 -15.34
C VAL A 348 6.23 10.89 -16.10
N ASN A 349 6.36 11.20 -17.39
CA ASN A 349 5.24 11.37 -18.33
C ASN A 349 4.72 10.01 -18.86
N PRO A 350 3.45 9.92 -19.31
CA PRO A 350 2.86 8.65 -19.75
C PRO A 350 3.61 7.97 -20.89
N GLU A 351 4.14 8.72 -21.86
CA GLU A 351 4.89 8.21 -23.00
C GLU A 351 6.24 7.61 -22.58
N GLU A 352 6.88 8.20 -21.58
CA GLU A 352 8.10 7.68 -20.96
C GLU A 352 7.83 6.44 -20.09
N ALA A 353 6.73 6.42 -19.34
CA ALA A 353 6.29 5.24 -18.61
C ALA A 353 6.07 4.05 -19.57
N VAL A 354 5.32 4.26 -20.67
CA VAL A 354 5.11 3.26 -21.72
C VAL A 354 6.44 2.77 -22.30
N ARG A 355 7.36 3.68 -22.63
CA ARG A 355 8.68 3.35 -23.16
C ARG A 355 9.49 2.48 -22.19
N VAL A 356 9.57 2.85 -20.91
CA VAL A 356 10.34 2.11 -19.90
C VAL A 356 9.80 0.68 -19.68
N VAL A 357 8.48 0.48 -19.75
CA VAL A 357 7.90 -0.88 -19.74
C VAL A 357 8.23 -1.65 -21.02
N SER A 358 8.00 -1.03 -22.19
CA SER A 358 8.24 -1.65 -23.51
C SER A 358 9.69 -2.08 -23.69
N ASP A 359 10.64 -1.18 -23.39
CA ASP A 359 12.08 -1.45 -23.49
C ASP A 359 12.47 -2.63 -22.58
N HIS A 360 11.98 -2.67 -21.34
CA HIS A 360 12.29 -3.75 -20.42
C HIS A 360 11.72 -5.11 -20.86
N LEU A 361 10.45 -5.16 -21.29
CA LEU A 361 9.84 -6.38 -21.81
C LEU A 361 10.57 -6.89 -23.07
N GLN A 362 10.97 -5.99 -23.97
CA GLN A 362 11.72 -6.35 -25.17
C GLN A 362 13.15 -6.86 -24.84
N GLU A 363 13.85 -6.19 -23.93
CA GLU A 363 15.20 -6.59 -23.47
C GLU A 363 15.21 -7.95 -22.74
N ASN A 364 14.11 -8.32 -22.07
CA ASN A 364 14.08 -9.43 -21.10
C ASN A 364 13.03 -10.51 -21.48
N ASN A 365 12.73 -10.67 -22.78
CA ASN A 365 11.85 -11.72 -23.32
C ASN A 365 10.44 -11.79 -22.67
N GLY A 366 9.87 -10.64 -22.31
CA GLY A 366 8.59 -10.54 -21.63
C GLY A 366 8.63 -10.86 -20.14
N ASP A 367 9.81 -10.83 -19.49
CA ASP A 367 9.91 -10.83 -18.03
C ASP A 367 9.29 -9.54 -17.45
N THR A 368 8.28 -9.76 -16.64
CA THR A 368 7.45 -8.77 -15.97
C THR A 368 7.98 -8.39 -14.59
N ALA A 369 8.88 -9.18 -13.98
CA ALA A 369 9.21 -9.05 -12.56
C ALA A 369 9.82 -7.69 -12.19
N MET A 370 10.75 -7.17 -13.00
CA MET A 370 11.55 -5.96 -12.68
C MET A 370 11.00 -4.65 -13.27
N VAL A 371 9.82 -4.67 -13.89
CA VAL A 371 9.20 -3.51 -14.56
C VAL A 371 9.02 -2.31 -13.62
N ALA A 372 8.39 -2.51 -12.46
CA ALA A 372 8.14 -1.43 -11.50
C ALA A 372 9.45 -0.87 -10.92
N HIS A 373 10.49 -1.70 -10.75
CA HIS A 373 11.82 -1.23 -10.35
C HIS A 373 12.45 -0.33 -11.41
N LYS A 374 12.29 -0.65 -12.71
CA LYS A 374 12.74 0.22 -13.82
C LYS A 374 11.98 1.55 -13.85
N LEU A 375 10.66 1.55 -13.63
CA LEU A 375 9.83 2.76 -13.54
C LEU A 375 10.24 3.65 -12.35
N VAL A 376 10.43 3.07 -11.16
CA VAL A 376 10.93 3.80 -9.98
C VAL A 376 12.33 4.37 -10.23
N ALA A 377 13.24 3.62 -10.89
CA ALA A 377 14.55 4.15 -11.27
C ALA A 377 14.43 5.37 -12.20
N SER A 378 13.57 5.29 -13.22
CA SER A 378 13.29 6.41 -14.13
C SER A 378 12.81 7.66 -13.39
N ALA A 379 11.90 7.53 -12.42
CA ALA A 379 11.42 8.66 -11.63
C ALA A 379 12.50 9.31 -10.75
N ARG A 380 13.43 8.53 -10.20
CA ARG A 380 14.59 9.03 -9.44
C ARG A 380 15.59 9.75 -10.34
N ASP A 381 15.89 9.18 -11.51
CA ASP A 381 16.84 9.76 -12.47
C ASP A 381 16.27 11.04 -13.12
N ALA A 382 14.94 11.13 -13.27
CA ALA A 382 14.20 12.34 -13.60
C ALA A 382 14.17 13.39 -12.46
N GLY A 383 14.68 13.04 -11.27
CA GLY A 383 14.90 13.97 -10.16
C GLY A 383 13.88 13.91 -9.01
N SER A 384 13.03 12.88 -8.93
CA SER A 384 12.07 12.74 -7.83
C SER A 384 12.78 12.68 -6.47
N SER A 385 12.33 13.52 -5.55
CA SER A 385 12.77 13.55 -4.15
C SER A 385 11.75 12.96 -3.17
N ASP A 386 10.66 12.40 -3.68
CA ASP A 386 9.55 11.93 -2.87
C ASP A 386 9.61 10.43 -2.55
N ASN A 387 8.70 9.92 -1.73
CA ASN A 387 8.42 8.48 -1.70
C ASN A 387 7.93 8.05 -3.10
N ILE A 388 8.28 6.84 -3.53
CA ILE A 388 7.93 6.36 -4.88
C ILE A 388 7.42 4.93 -4.78
N THR A 389 6.13 4.75 -5.00
CA THR A 389 5.43 3.47 -5.06
C THR A 389 4.79 3.32 -6.43
N VAL A 390 5.14 2.24 -7.13
CA VAL A 390 4.61 1.88 -8.45
C VAL A 390 4.15 0.42 -8.43
N ILE A 391 2.91 0.19 -8.86
CA ILE A 391 2.36 -1.13 -9.21
C ILE A 391 2.16 -1.15 -10.72
N VAL A 392 2.63 -2.19 -11.40
CA VAL A 392 2.21 -2.54 -12.76
C VAL A 392 1.41 -3.83 -12.70
N VAL A 393 0.17 -3.80 -13.19
CA VAL A 393 -0.74 -4.95 -13.26
C VAL A 393 -0.88 -5.32 -14.73
N PHE A 394 -0.34 -6.46 -15.13
CA PHE A 394 -0.49 -6.95 -16.50
C PHE A 394 -1.88 -7.58 -16.67
N LEU A 395 -2.63 -7.13 -17.68
CA LEU A 395 -3.98 -7.61 -17.99
C LEU A 395 -3.96 -8.73 -19.05
N ARG A 396 -2.83 -8.88 -19.75
CA ARG A 396 -2.52 -9.96 -20.67
C ARG A 396 -1.06 -10.38 -20.51
N ASP A 397 -0.73 -11.62 -20.86
CA ASP A 397 0.66 -12.10 -20.81
C ASP A 397 1.48 -11.45 -21.95
N PRO A 398 2.53 -10.65 -21.64
CA PRO A 398 3.31 -9.95 -22.66
C PRO A 398 4.24 -10.87 -23.46
N ARG A 399 4.31 -12.17 -23.11
CA ARG A 399 5.03 -13.21 -23.84
C ARG A 399 4.17 -13.82 -24.96
N LEU A 400 2.86 -13.55 -24.97
CA LEU A 400 1.93 -13.94 -26.04
C LEU A 400 1.90 -12.89 -27.17
N PRO A 401 1.58 -13.30 -28.42
CA PRO A 401 1.35 -12.35 -29.50
C PRO A 401 0.19 -11.40 -29.17
N PRO A 402 0.18 -10.17 -29.74
CA PRO A 402 -0.98 -9.29 -29.64
C PRO A 402 -2.21 -9.93 -30.30
N PRO A 403 -3.43 -9.69 -29.78
CA PRO A 403 -4.66 -10.16 -30.41
C PRO A 403 -4.77 -9.57 -31.83
N SER A 404 -5.20 -10.40 -32.78
CA SER A 404 -5.52 -9.98 -34.14
C SER A 404 -6.80 -9.15 -34.16
N ASP A 405 -6.85 -8.15 -35.04
CA ASP A 405 -8.08 -7.41 -35.36
C ASP A 405 -9.03 -8.19 -36.30
N GLU A 406 -8.59 -9.35 -36.80
CA GLU A 406 -9.44 -10.33 -37.48
C GLU A 406 -10.27 -11.09 -36.44
N PRO A 407 -11.60 -11.23 -36.60
CA PRO A 407 -12.42 -12.05 -35.72
C PRO A 407 -12.05 -13.53 -35.87
N GLU A 408 -12.00 -14.27 -34.77
CA GLU A 408 -11.85 -15.72 -34.80
C GLU A 408 -13.11 -16.34 -35.42
N GLU A 409 -13.01 -16.86 -36.64
CA GLU A 409 -14.05 -17.71 -37.21
C GLU A 409 -14.13 -19.00 -36.38
N GLU A 410 -15.22 -19.18 -35.62
CA GLU A 410 -15.51 -20.42 -34.90
C GLU A 410 -15.56 -21.58 -35.89
N GLN A 411 -14.49 -22.38 -35.96
CA GLN A 411 -14.46 -23.60 -36.75
C GLN A 411 -15.37 -24.64 -36.09
N GLU A 412 -16.64 -24.68 -36.53
CA GLU A 412 -17.57 -25.76 -36.21
C GLU A 412 -16.90 -27.10 -36.53
N GLY A 413 -16.57 -27.87 -35.50
CA GLY A 413 -15.84 -29.13 -35.65
C GLY A 413 -16.69 -30.16 -36.39
N GLU A 414 -16.16 -30.72 -37.48
CA GLU A 414 -16.86 -31.77 -38.22
C GLU A 414 -17.14 -33.00 -37.32
N PRO A 415 -18.30 -33.65 -37.47
CA PRO A 415 -18.69 -34.77 -36.62
C PRO A 415 -17.80 -35.99 -36.93
N VAL A 416 -17.08 -36.47 -35.91
CA VAL A 416 -16.36 -37.75 -35.99
C VAL A 416 -17.37 -38.88 -36.09
N GLU A 417 -17.41 -39.58 -37.22
CA GLU A 417 -18.26 -40.77 -37.40
C GLU A 417 -17.76 -41.94 -36.55
N ASP A 418 -18.70 -42.66 -35.94
CA ASP A 418 -18.44 -43.84 -35.10
C ASP A 418 -18.20 -45.07 -35.98
N ALA A 419 -16.95 -45.53 -36.03
CA ALA A 419 -16.53 -46.74 -36.74
C ALA A 419 -15.49 -47.49 -35.90
N GLY A 420 -15.96 -48.30 -34.95
CA GLY A 420 -15.12 -49.22 -34.20
C GLY A 420 -14.81 -50.50 -35.01
N GLU A 421 -13.55 -50.93 -34.96
CA GLU A 421 -13.15 -52.31 -35.27
C GLU A 421 -12.09 -52.76 -34.23
N GLU A 422 -12.08 -54.04 -33.90
CA GLU A 422 -11.23 -54.63 -32.86
C GLU A 422 -9.92 -55.14 -33.50
N GLU A 423 -8.77 -54.85 -32.89
CA GLU A 423 -7.57 -55.68 -33.06
C GLU A 423 -6.74 -55.68 -31.76
N GLU A 424 -6.42 -56.88 -31.27
CA GLU A 424 -5.45 -57.11 -30.20
C GLU A 424 -4.06 -57.29 -30.84
N ASP A 425 -3.00 -56.69 -30.29
CA ASP A 425 -1.71 -57.40 -30.25
C ASP A 425 -0.67 -56.86 -29.23
N GLU A 426 0.35 -57.70 -29.04
CA GLU A 426 1.34 -57.85 -27.95
C GLU A 426 2.08 -56.63 -27.34
N VAL A 427 2.74 -56.89 -26.20
CA VAL A 427 3.55 -55.94 -25.40
C VAL A 427 4.99 -56.46 -25.25
N GLU A 428 5.98 -55.67 -25.67
CA GLU A 428 7.42 -55.91 -25.40
C GLU A 428 8.14 -54.58 -25.05
N PRO A 429 9.06 -54.53 -24.06
CA PRO A 429 9.62 -53.27 -23.55
C PRO A 429 11.02 -52.92 -24.09
N LEU A 430 11.20 -51.71 -24.63
CA LEU A 430 12.51 -51.23 -25.08
C LEU A 430 13.38 -50.61 -23.97
N HIS A 431 14.41 -51.34 -23.57
CA HIS A 431 15.54 -50.87 -22.77
C HIS A 431 16.58 -50.12 -23.64
N SER A 432 17.02 -48.93 -23.20
CA SER A 432 18.39 -48.35 -23.30
C SER A 432 18.32 -46.81 -23.17
N GLU A 433 19.32 -46.08 -22.65
CA GLU A 433 20.44 -46.42 -21.75
C GLU A 433 20.91 -45.09 -21.15
N LEU A 434 21.12 -45.01 -19.83
CA LEU A 434 21.69 -43.82 -19.21
C LEU A 434 23.22 -43.87 -19.30
N VAL A 435 23.80 -43.10 -20.21
CA VAL A 435 25.25 -42.91 -20.27
C VAL A 435 25.70 -42.04 -19.09
N LEU A 436 26.21 -42.70 -18.05
CA LEU A 436 26.95 -42.04 -16.98
C LEU A 436 28.30 -41.54 -17.53
N GLN A 437 28.64 -40.27 -17.28
CA GLN A 437 30.02 -39.87 -17.09
C GLN A 437 30.22 -39.45 -15.65
N ASP A 438 31.07 -40.20 -14.95
CA ASP A 438 31.48 -39.91 -13.58
C ASP A 438 32.50 -38.75 -13.58
N GLY A 439 32.46 -37.96 -12.52
CA GLY A 439 33.19 -36.70 -12.37
C GLY A 439 33.24 -36.26 -10.90
N GLY A 440 33.33 -37.23 -9.97
CA GLY A 440 33.26 -36.99 -8.54
C GLY A 440 34.33 -36.04 -8.00
N ALA A 441 33.88 -35.05 -7.22
CA ALA A 441 34.68 -34.30 -6.26
C ALA A 441 33.86 -34.12 -4.98
N GLU A 442 34.11 -34.95 -3.97
CA GLU A 442 33.39 -34.90 -2.70
C GLU A 442 33.71 -33.61 -1.93
N ASN A 443 32.67 -32.93 -1.41
CA ASN A 443 32.84 -32.10 -0.23
C ASN A 443 31.54 -31.98 0.57
N GLY A 444 31.57 -32.44 1.83
CA GLY A 444 30.36 -32.64 2.65
C GLY A 444 29.80 -31.36 3.26
N GLY A 445 28.94 -30.65 2.54
CA GLY A 445 28.17 -29.50 3.05
C GLY A 445 26.69 -29.82 3.27
N LYS A 446 26.18 -29.60 4.50
CA LYS A 446 24.73 -29.73 4.79
C LYS A 446 23.93 -28.55 4.25
N ASN A 447 23.71 -28.51 2.94
CA ASN A 447 22.82 -27.53 2.33
C ASN A 447 21.38 -27.75 2.83
N ARG A 448 20.89 -26.81 3.65
CA ARG A 448 19.45 -26.62 3.82
C ARG A 448 18.91 -26.18 2.45
N ALA A 449 18.02 -26.96 1.85
CA ALA A 449 17.34 -26.55 0.63
C ALA A 449 16.65 -25.19 0.87
N GLY A 450 16.98 -24.19 0.05
CA GLY A 450 16.37 -22.87 0.12
C GLY A 450 14.90 -22.94 -0.30
N TRP A 451 14.11 -21.99 0.18
CA TRP A 451 12.75 -21.77 -0.32
C TRP A 451 12.81 -21.39 -1.81
N PRO A 452 11.90 -21.89 -2.65
CA PRO A 452 11.75 -21.39 -4.01
C PRO A 452 11.51 -19.88 -3.99
N LEU A 453 12.21 -19.12 -4.83
CA LEU A 453 11.88 -17.72 -5.07
C LEU A 453 10.72 -17.65 -6.05
N GLN A 454 9.53 -17.42 -5.53
CA GLN A 454 8.47 -16.74 -6.27
C GLN A 454 8.43 -15.32 -5.72
N GLN A 455 8.67 -14.32 -6.57
CA GLN A 455 8.89 -12.94 -6.12
C GLN A 455 7.56 -12.24 -5.80
N CYS A 456 7.02 -12.53 -4.61
CA CYS A 456 6.20 -11.53 -3.93
C CYS A 456 7.12 -10.36 -3.55
N SER A 457 6.85 -9.15 -4.03
CA SER A 457 7.41 -7.97 -3.39
C SER A 457 6.99 -7.99 -1.93
N ALA A 458 7.96 -7.90 -1.03
CA ALA A 458 7.67 -7.96 0.39
C ALA A 458 6.72 -6.81 0.79
N PRO A 459 5.81 -7.03 1.75
CA PRO A 459 5.13 -5.94 2.43
C PRO A 459 6.17 -4.92 2.91
N ALA A 460 5.82 -3.64 2.88
CA ALA A 460 6.76 -2.52 3.05
C ALA A 460 7.40 -2.41 4.47
N ASP A 461 7.20 -3.40 5.35
CA ASP A 461 7.47 -3.37 6.79
C ASP A 461 8.53 -4.40 7.27
N LEU A 462 9.23 -5.12 6.37
CA LEU A 462 10.33 -6.02 6.76
C LEU A 462 11.62 -5.31 7.29
N ALA A 463 11.57 -4.02 7.58
CA ALA A 463 12.69 -3.26 8.14
C ALA A 463 12.27 -2.01 8.97
N TYR A 464 11.42 -2.18 9.99
CA TYR A 464 11.22 -1.13 11.01
C TYR A 464 12.02 -1.34 12.31
N GLU A 465 12.43 -2.58 12.61
CA GLU A 465 13.48 -2.89 13.59
C GLU A 465 14.63 -3.64 12.88
N ASP A 466 15.87 -3.31 13.22
CA ASP A 466 17.13 -3.89 12.74
C ASP A 466 17.36 -4.05 11.21
N ARG A 467 17.66 -2.93 10.54
CA ARG A 467 18.86 -2.90 9.68
C ARG A 467 19.53 -1.54 9.52
N MET A 468 20.84 -1.55 9.77
CA MET A 468 21.79 -0.48 9.45
C MET A 468 21.99 -0.38 7.92
N ASP A 469 22.46 0.78 7.46
CA ASP A 469 22.56 1.25 6.06
C ASP A 469 22.70 0.18 4.96
N SER A 470 21.91 0.33 3.89
CA SER A 470 21.91 -0.55 2.71
C SER A 470 23.25 -0.53 1.98
N PHE A 471 24.09 -1.52 2.24
CA PHE A 471 25.45 -1.64 1.67
C PHE A 471 25.43 -2.19 0.23
N THR A 472 24.74 -1.48 -0.67
CA THR A 472 24.57 -1.83 -2.09
C THR A 472 25.07 -0.72 -3.01
N ASP A 473 26.28 -0.21 -2.72
CA ASP A 473 26.99 0.75 -3.59
C ASP A 473 28.50 0.51 -3.58
N ARG A 474 28.98 -0.32 -4.53
CA ARG A 474 30.30 -0.22 -5.20
C ARG A 474 30.56 -1.37 -6.18
N THR A 475 30.60 -1.05 -7.47
CA THR A 475 31.30 -1.83 -8.49
C THR A 475 32.81 -1.51 -8.44
N SER A 476 33.60 -2.33 -7.73
CA SER A 476 35.07 -2.27 -7.81
C SER A 476 35.71 -3.62 -7.47
N LEU A 477 36.56 -4.14 -8.37
CA LEU A 477 37.22 -5.44 -8.23
C LEU A 477 38.28 -5.45 -7.12
N SER A 478 38.16 -6.36 -6.15
CA SER A 478 39.28 -6.82 -5.32
C SER A 478 39.02 -8.23 -4.80
N ILE A 479 39.97 -9.14 -5.03
CA ILE A 479 39.96 -10.52 -4.54
C ILE A 479 40.48 -10.54 -3.08
N MET A 480 40.14 -11.61 -2.34
CA MET A 480 40.47 -11.93 -0.94
C MET A 480 39.53 -11.33 0.12
N GLY A 481 38.84 -12.21 0.85
CA GLY A 481 38.18 -11.90 2.13
C GLY A 481 39.08 -12.28 3.32
N PRO A 482 38.84 -11.72 4.52
CA PRO A 482 39.66 -11.97 5.70
C PRO A 482 39.22 -13.21 6.49
N ASP A 483 40.18 -14.09 6.81
CA ASP A 483 39.98 -15.18 7.78
C ASP A 483 39.81 -14.67 9.22
N LEU A 484 38.90 -15.30 9.97
CA LEU A 484 38.78 -15.15 11.42
C LEU A 484 39.32 -16.38 12.15
N ARG A 485 40.59 -16.33 12.53
CA ARG A 485 41.15 -17.15 13.62
C ARG A 485 41.89 -16.24 14.60
N ALA A 486 41.55 -16.37 15.87
CA ALA A 486 42.27 -15.71 16.95
C ALA A 486 43.42 -16.59 17.43
N GLU A 487 44.54 -15.99 17.85
CA GLU A 487 45.23 -16.41 19.07
C GLU A 487 46.16 -15.32 19.65
N THR A 488 46.49 -15.48 20.93
CA THR A 488 47.28 -14.58 21.80
C THR A 488 48.79 -14.61 21.53
N GLY A 489 49.57 -13.53 21.82
CA GLY A 489 51.02 -13.57 21.47
C GLY A 489 52.14 -12.74 22.14
N CYS A 490 51.90 -11.70 22.98
CA CYS A 490 52.87 -11.18 23.98
C CYS A 490 54.20 -10.40 23.58
N PHE A 491 54.73 -9.70 24.60
CA PHE A 491 56.09 -9.13 24.83
C PHE A 491 56.68 -7.93 24.03
N ARG A 492 56.83 -6.77 24.71
CA ARG A 492 58.07 -6.38 25.45
C ARG A 492 57.86 -5.19 26.44
N LEU A 493 58.88 -4.85 27.22
CA LEU A 493 58.93 -4.09 28.50
C LEU A 493 60.31 -3.37 28.64
N PRO A 494 60.68 -2.59 29.71
CA PRO A 494 59.94 -1.93 30.83
C PRO A 494 60.43 -0.47 31.17
N ALA A 495 60.04 0.01 32.39
CA ALA A 495 60.64 1.04 33.28
C ALA A 495 60.01 2.46 33.23
N SER A 496 59.67 3.15 34.35
CA SER A 496 59.73 2.88 35.83
C SER A 496 58.69 3.80 36.56
N SER A 497 58.58 4.02 37.90
CA SER A 497 59.35 3.67 39.13
C SER A 497 58.53 3.71 40.45
N SER A 498 59.14 3.23 41.54
CA SER A 498 59.07 3.71 42.95
C SER A 498 57.76 3.86 43.78
N LEU A 499 57.47 2.80 44.56
CA LEU A 499 57.22 2.77 46.03
C LEU A 499 55.84 3.18 46.68
N PRO A 500 55.53 2.66 47.91
CA PRO A 500 54.18 2.59 48.54
C PRO A 500 54.18 3.26 49.97
N PRO A 501 53.43 2.89 51.07
CA PRO A 501 52.47 1.79 51.31
C PRO A 501 51.28 1.99 52.32
N THR A 502 50.56 0.88 52.63
CA THR A 502 49.77 0.57 53.87
C THR A 502 48.43 1.32 54.16
N ARG A 503 47.40 0.79 54.85
CA ARG A 503 47.13 -0.53 55.52
C ARG A 503 45.62 -0.74 55.87
N THR A 504 45.09 -1.99 55.85
CA THR A 504 44.10 -2.67 56.77
C THR A 504 42.75 -1.98 57.18
N VAL A 505 41.60 -2.63 57.50
CA VAL A 505 41.17 -4.06 57.55
C VAL A 505 39.61 -4.19 57.45
N THR A 506 39.14 -5.43 57.33
CA THR A 506 37.78 -6.00 57.12
C THR A 506 37.04 -6.40 58.45
N PRO A 507 35.94 -7.19 58.51
CA PRO A 507 34.59 -7.09 57.87
C PRO A 507 33.36 -7.52 58.75
N ASP A 508 32.17 -7.66 58.12
CA ASP A 508 31.12 -8.71 58.29
C ASP A 508 29.96 -8.67 59.34
N VAL A 509 28.90 -9.44 58.97
CA VAL A 509 27.77 -10.05 59.74
C VAL A 509 26.40 -9.30 59.81
N ILE A 510 25.32 -10.10 59.67
CA ILE A 510 23.90 -9.87 59.28
C ILE A 510 23.09 -11.11 59.82
N PRO A 511 21.72 -11.20 60.02
CA PRO A 511 20.55 -10.35 59.65
C PRO A 511 19.50 -10.11 60.80
N HIS A 512 18.27 -9.64 60.44
CA HIS A 512 16.92 -10.20 60.80
C HIS A 512 15.83 -9.37 61.58
N PHE A 513 14.58 -9.57 61.08
CA PHE A 513 13.21 -9.47 61.68
C PHE A 513 12.58 -8.15 62.21
N GLY A 514 11.36 -7.83 61.70
CA GLY A 514 10.18 -7.75 62.60
C GLY A 514 9.22 -6.51 62.60
N GLY A 515 8.25 -6.45 61.68
CA GLY A 515 6.79 -6.23 61.95
C GLY A 515 6.17 -4.90 62.47
N ALA A 516 5.13 -4.43 61.76
CA ALA A 516 4.00 -3.53 62.17
C ALA A 516 4.31 -2.08 62.65
N GLY A 517 3.41 -1.10 62.58
CA GLY A 517 2.04 -1.01 62.00
C GLY A 517 1.31 0.30 62.42
N ALA A 518 0.09 0.56 61.89
CA ALA A 518 -0.81 1.70 62.22
C ALA A 518 -0.33 3.13 61.81
N ALA A 519 -1.18 4.15 61.58
CA ALA A 519 -2.62 4.25 61.28
C ALA A 519 -2.94 5.60 60.57
N TRP A 520 -4.20 5.83 60.16
CA TRP A 520 -4.65 7.00 59.38
C TRP A 520 -5.22 8.20 60.20
N ARG A 521 -5.19 9.39 59.56
CA ARG A 521 -6.03 10.63 59.57
C ARG A 521 -7.33 10.69 60.43
N PRO A 522 -7.99 11.86 60.66
CA PRO A 522 -7.87 13.19 60.01
C PRO A 522 -7.91 14.43 60.96
N TYR A 523 -7.90 15.67 60.43
CA TYR A 523 -8.97 16.70 60.57
C TYR A 523 -8.67 18.01 59.79
N GLN A 524 -9.57 19.00 59.88
CA GLN A 524 -9.72 20.23 59.06
C GLN A 524 -10.49 21.27 59.93
N VAL A 525 -10.66 22.59 59.69
CA VAL A 525 -10.69 23.45 58.48
C VAL A 525 -10.19 24.90 58.80
N ASP A 526 -10.65 25.91 58.05
CA ASP A 526 -10.75 27.37 58.30
C ASP A 526 -9.52 28.32 58.12
N GLY A 527 -9.83 29.55 57.65
CA GLY A 527 -8.90 30.66 57.31
C GLY A 527 -9.14 31.92 58.17
N PRO A 528 -9.02 33.19 57.68
CA PRO A 528 -8.81 33.68 56.29
C PRO A 528 -7.79 34.87 56.14
N PHE A 529 -7.81 35.57 54.97
CA PHE A 529 -7.04 36.78 54.55
C PHE A 529 -5.52 36.62 54.22
N GLY A 530 -4.92 37.30 53.22
CA GLY A 530 -5.50 38.08 52.10
C GLY A 530 -4.50 38.83 51.15
N CYS A 531 -4.78 38.78 49.83
CA CYS A 531 -4.46 39.75 48.74
C CYS A 531 -3.01 40.12 48.29
N ARG A 532 -2.69 39.87 47.00
CA ARG A 532 -2.12 40.86 46.04
C ARG A 532 -2.25 40.44 44.55
N GLN A 533 -2.21 41.42 43.64
CA GLN A 533 -2.34 41.31 42.15
C GLN A 533 -0.94 41.49 41.47
N LYS A 534 -0.67 41.28 40.15
CA LYS A 534 -1.42 41.55 38.89
C LYS A 534 -0.96 40.64 37.70
N PRO A 535 -1.74 40.55 36.59
CA PRO A 535 -1.38 39.84 35.35
C PRO A 535 -0.76 40.73 34.24
N GLN A 536 -0.34 40.10 33.11
CA GLN A 536 0.15 40.70 31.85
C GLN A 536 -0.68 40.17 30.63
N PRO A 537 -0.67 40.83 29.45
CA PRO A 537 -1.83 40.85 28.54
C PRO A 537 -1.75 40.00 27.24
N LYS A 538 -2.90 39.87 26.58
CA LYS A 538 -3.08 39.28 25.23
C LYS A 538 -2.68 40.26 24.09
N PRO A 539 -2.26 39.77 22.91
CA PRO A 539 -1.99 40.62 21.74
C PRO A 539 -3.27 41.20 21.10
N ARG A 540 -3.11 42.23 20.26
CA ARG A 540 -4.18 42.87 19.47
C ARG A 540 -3.87 42.81 17.97
N VAL A 541 -4.92 42.66 17.16
CA VAL A 541 -4.88 42.83 15.70
C VAL A 541 -5.00 44.33 15.36
N PRO A 542 -4.18 44.87 14.44
CA PRO A 542 -4.41 46.20 13.87
C PRO A 542 -5.39 46.12 12.69
N SER A 543 -6.33 47.05 12.65
CA SER A 543 -7.11 47.35 11.43
C SER A 543 -6.70 48.74 10.92
N TYR A 544 -6.66 48.91 9.60
CA TYR A 544 -6.48 50.20 8.96
C TYR A 544 -7.42 50.32 7.77
N THR A 545 -8.08 51.47 7.68
CA THR A 545 -8.81 51.92 6.49
C THR A 545 -8.34 53.33 6.16
N GLN A 546 -7.81 53.51 4.95
CA GLN A 546 -7.69 54.82 4.32
C GLN A 546 -7.64 54.65 2.81
N THR A 547 -8.38 55.49 2.12
CA THR A 547 -8.50 55.52 0.66
C THR A 547 -7.71 56.68 0.09
N THR A 548 -6.85 56.41 -0.90
CA THR A 548 -6.40 57.41 -1.88
C THR A 548 -6.13 56.73 -3.22
N SER A 549 -6.12 57.54 -4.28
CA SER A 549 -6.00 57.10 -5.68
C SER A 549 -4.56 56.87 -6.12
N ASP A 550 -4.44 56.46 -7.38
CA ASP A 550 -3.24 56.49 -8.23
C ASP A 550 -2.16 55.44 -7.93
N GLY A 551 -1.95 54.55 -8.91
CA GLY A 551 -1.06 53.42 -8.80
C GLY A 551 0.20 53.56 -9.65
N GLN A 552 1.32 53.09 -9.11
CA GLN A 552 2.51 52.66 -9.85
C GLN A 552 3.13 51.47 -9.13
N LEU A 553 3.54 50.44 -9.88
CA LEU A 553 4.30 49.31 -9.35
C LEU A 553 5.77 49.72 -9.16
N LEU A 554 6.34 49.35 -8.02
CA LEU A 554 7.74 49.57 -7.69
C LEU A 554 8.33 48.27 -7.11
N GLU A 555 9.32 47.72 -7.79
CA GLU A 555 10.10 46.58 -7.28
C GLU A 555 10.94 47.02 -6.08
N VAL A 556 11.04 46.15 -5.06
CA VAL A 556 11.97 46.33 -3.94
C VAL A 556 12.77 45.04 -3.77
N ALA A 557 14.03 45.07 -4.16
CA ALA A 557 14.96 43.95 -3.97
C ALA A 557 15.40 43.83 -2.50
N ALA A 558 15.47 42.59 -1.99
CA ALA A 558 15.99 42.30 -0.65
C ALA A 558 17.44 41.77 -0.74
N LEU A 559 18.36 42.43 -0.03
CA LEU A 559 19.77 42.03 0.11
C LEU A 559 19.97 41.23 1.39
N PHE A 560 20.61 40.05 1.32
CA PHE A 560 21.36 39.42 2.44
C PHE A 560 22.41 38.42 1.88
N PRO A 561 23.36 37.89 2.69
CA PRO A 561 24.77 37.85 2.28
C PRO A 561 25.25 36.57 1.59
N GLN A 562 26.46 36.65 1.02
CA GLN A 562 27.15 35.53 0.37
C GLN A 562 27.81 34.57 1.38
N GLU A 563 27.69 33.26 1.12
CA GLU A 563 28.69 32.27 1.53
C GLU A 563 29.46 31.71 0.32
N VAL A 564 30.72 31.34 0.52
CA VAL A 564 31.67 31.06 -0.56
C VAL A 564 31.71 29.57 -0.93
N ARG A 565 31.16 29.22 -2.09
CA ARG A 565 31.44 27.93 -2.76
C ARG A 565 32.22 28.11 -4.06
N ARG A 566 33.44 27.56 -4.11
CA ARG A 566 34.33 27.56 -5.28
C ARG A 566 33.74 26.74 -6.43
N LYS A 567 33.34 27.38 -7.53
CA LYS A 567 33.14 26.68 -8.82
C LYS A 567 34.47 26.53 -9.56
N ARG A 568 34.74 25.35 -10.13
CA ARG A 568 35.74 25.20 -11.21
C ARG A 568 35.10 25.68 -12.52
N ARG A 569 35.89 26.30 -13.41
CA ARG A 569 35.44 26.61 -14.78
C ARG A 569 35.41 25.32 -15.62
N LEU A 570 34.44 25.26 -16.52
CA LEU A 570 34.55 24.62 -17.83
C LEU A 570 34.01 25.64 -18.84
N GLU A 571 34.69 25.79 -19.97
CA GLU A 571 34.39 26.82 -20.96
C GLU A 571 33.66 26.19 -22.16
N VAL A 572 32.63 26.87 -22.66
CA VAL A 572 31.89 26.46 -23.88
C VAL A 572 31.76 27.70 -24.77
N MET A 573 32.22 27.58 -26.02
CA MET A 573 32.11 28.66 -27.01
C MET A 573 30.75 28.59 -27.73
N PRO A 574 30.12 29.74 -28.04
CA PRO A 574 28.94 29.77 -28.90
C PRO A 574 29.33 29.78 -30.39
N LEU A 575 28.75 28.87 -31.18
CA LEU A 575 28.64 29.02 -32.63
C LEU A 575 27.23 29.48 -33.01
N ARG A 576 27.11 30.14 -34.17
CA ARG A 576 25.94 30.95 -34.55
C ARG A 576 25.83 31.00 -36.08
N ARG A 577 24.60 31.20 -36.61
CA ARG A 577 24.19 31.23 -38.05
C ARG A 577 24.00 29.81 -38.64
N GLU A 578 23.18 29.58 -39.66
CA GLU A 578 22.24 30.44 -40.43
C GLU A 578 21.06 29.53 -40.87
N SER A 579 19.79 29.86 -40.62
CA SER A 579 18.92 30.70 -41.46
C SER A 579 18.91 30.38 -42.96
N GLN A 580 17.93 29.57 -43.41
CA GLN A 580 17.37 29.64 -44.76
C GLN A 580 15.84 29.44 -44.72
N ARG A 581 15.14 29.96 -45.74
CA ARG A 581 13.67 29.95 -45.86
C ARG A 581 13.24 29.13 -47.06
N ALA A 582 12.07 28.51 -46.97
CA ALA A 582 11.19 28.24 -48.12
C ALA A 582 9.77 28.69 -47.76
N ARG A 583 9.02 29.21 -48.74
CA ARG A 583 7.64 29.71 -48.59
C ARG A 583 6.97 29.69 -49.96
N GLU A 584 5.92 28.89 -50.13
CA GLU A 584 4.95 28.88 -51.24
C GLU A 584 3.84 27.87 -50.87
N SER A 585 2.56 28.02 -51.22
CA SER A 585 1.82 29.19 -51.71
C SER A 585 0.29 29.03 -51.49
N HIS A 586 -0.50 30.06 -51.84
CA HIS A 586 -1.96 30.20 -51.68
C HIS A 586 -2.78 29.15 -52.49
N GLY A 587 -4.09 28.92 -52.26
CA GLY A 587 -5.07 29.69 -51.48
C GLY A 587 -6.42 28.98 -51.20
N PRO A 588 -7.60 29.56 -51.53
CA PRO A 588 -8.59 29.87 -50.49
C PRO A 588 -10.05 29.42 -50.74
N LEU A 589 -10.98 29.97 -49.94
CA LEU A 589 -12.46 29.85 -49.90
C LEU A 589 -13.00 28.68 -49.04
N SER A 590 -14.12 28.72 -48.31
CA SER A 590 -14.88 29.73 -47.52
C SER A 590 -16.36 29.35 -47.53
N CYS A 591 -16.97 29.02 -46.38
CA CYS A 591 -18.40 29.29 -46.09
C CYS A 591 -18.79 28.91 -44.66
N PHE A 592 -19.56 29.76 -43.98
CA PHE A 592 -20.43 29.37 -42.86
C PHE A 592 -21.80 28.91 -43.41
N PRO A 593 -22.59 28.16 -42.63
CA PRO A 593 -23.70 28.82 -41.93
C PRO A 593 -23.77 28.46 -40.42
N SER A 594 -24.78 28.97 -39.72
CA SER A 594 -24.85 29.01 -38.25
C SER A 594 -26.28 28.85 -37.71
N VAL A 595 -26.42 28.31 -36.47
CA VAL A 595 -27.59 28.49 -35.56
C VAL A 595 -28.85 27.68 -36.01
N PRO A 596 -29.69 27.08 -35.12
CA PRO A 596 -30.17 27.68 -33.86
C PRO A 596 -30.26 26.83 -32.57
N TYR A 597 -30.37 27.56 -31.44
CA TYR A 597 -30.94 27.12 -30.16
C TYR A 597 -32.47 26.91 -30.23
N PRO A 598 -33.06 26.22 -29.24
CA PRO A 598 -34.34 26.68 -28.69
C PRO A 598 -34.38 26.89 -27.16
N LEU A 599 -35.28 27.82 -26.82
CA LEU A 599 -35.71 28.44 -25.56
C LEU A 599 -36.04 27.54 -24.34
N ARG A 600 -36.25 28.20 -23.18
CA ARG A 600 -36.62 27.64 -21.86
C ARG A 600 -38.14 27.43 -21.65
N SER A 601 -38.45 26.55 -20.68
CA SER A 601 -39.59 26.61 -19.70
C SER A 601 -41.03 26.35 -20.23
N PRO A 602 -42.02 25.95 -19.38
CA PRO A 602 -42.01 25.93 -17.90
C PRO A 602 -42.43 24.61 -17.20
N GLU A 603 -42.33 24.68 -15.86
CA GLU A 603 -42.88 23.86 -14.77
C GLU A 603 -43.80 22.65 -15.04
N ARG A 604 -43.54 21.54 -14.33
CA ARG A 604 -44.58 20.72 -13.65
C ARG A 604 -43.98 19.79 -12.56
N LYS A 605 -44.61 19.77 -11.38
CA LYS A 605 -44.55 18.63 -10.42
C LYS A 605 -45.73 17.71 -10.71
N PRO A 606 -45.56 16.38 -10.64
CA PRO A 606 -45.87 15.62 -9.43
C PRO A 606 -44.72 14.65 -9.06
N GLY A 607 -44.76 13.81 -8.02
CA GLY A 607 -45.73 13.60 -6.95
C GLY A 607 -45.27 12.43 -6.07
N ILE A 608 -45.60 12.42 -4.77
CA ILE A 608 -45.10 11.40 -3.83
C ILE A 608 -45.83 10.07 -4.06
N ALA A 609 -45.08 8.97 -4.17
CA ALA A 609 -45.60 7.61 -4.16
C ALA A 609 -44.82 6.76 -3.13
N PHE A 610 -45.50 6.31 -2.08
CA PHE A 610 -44.94 5.35 -1.12
C PHE A 610 -45.08 3.93 -1.68
N ALA A 611 -43.99 3.16 -1.69
CA ALA A 611 -44.07 1.72 -1.91
C ALA A 611 -44.63 1.04 -0.65
N HIS A 612 -45.80 0.40 -0.78
CA HIS A 612 -46.45 -0.28 0.35
C HIS A 612 -45.81 -1.66 0.59
N VAL A 613 -45.47 -1.95 1.85
CA VAL A 613 -45.01 -3.29 2.26
C VAL A 613 -46.16 -4.30 2.13
N THR A 614 -45.95 -5.37 1.36
CA THR A 614 -46.82 -6.56 1.34
C THR A 614 -46.10 -7.75 1.97
N HIS A 615 -46.40 -8.05 3.23
CA HIS A 615 -46.05 -9.34 3.81
C HIS A 615 -46.79 -10.47 3.08
N SER A 616 -46.05 -11.45 2.59
CA SER A 616 -46.53 -12.83 2.45
C SER A 616 -45.79 -13.72 3.45
N LYS A 617 -46.43 -14.79 3.93
CA LYS A 617 -45.92 -15.65 5.01
C LYS A 617 -46.55 -17.04 4.90
N ARG A 618 -45.73 -18.09 5.01
CA ARG A 618 -46.09 -19.52 4.81
C ARG A 618 -46.28 -19.88 3.32
N VAL A 619 -46.08 -21.13 2.91
CA VAL A 619 -45.75 -22.34 3.71
C VAL A 619 -44.25 -22.52 3.81
#